data_AF-A0AAV2IUS9-F1
#
_entry.id   AF-A0AAV2IUS9-F1
#
_cell.length_a   1.000
_cell.length_b   1.000
_cell.length_c   1.000
_cell.angle_alpha   90.00
_cell.angle_beta   90.00
_cell.angle_gamma   90.00
#
_symmetry.space_group_name_H-M   'P 1'
#
loop_
_entity.id
_entity.type
_entity.pdbx_description
1 polymer ?
#
loop_
_entity_poly.entity_id
_entity_poly.type
_entity_poly.pdbx_seq_one_letter_code
_entity_poly.pdbx_strand_id
1 'polypeptide(L)' 'RYGTKCAGCSQGISPSDLVRRARNKVFHLKCFTCVVCRKQLSTGEELYVLEENKFICKEDYINSKYAGEY' A
#
# COMPACT_ATOMS: atom_id res chain seq x y z
N ARG A 1 -5.13 10.67 -23.12
CA ARG A 1 -6.00 9.76 -22.33
C ARG A 1 -5.74 10.04 -20.85
N TYR A 2 -6.68 10.68 -20.15
CA TYR A 2 -6.61 10.86 -18.70
C TYR A 2 -7.30 9.65 -18.05
N GLY A 3 -6.51 8.65 -17.68
CA GLY A 3 -6.99 7.48 -16.92
C GLY A 3 -6.42 7.49 -15.51
N THR A 4 -7.10 6.86 -14.57
CA THR A 4 -6.58 6.66 -13.20
C THR A 4 -5.22 5.96 -13.27
N LYS A 5 -4.22 6.51 -12.59
CA LYS A 5 -2.88 5.90 -12.49
C LYS A 5 -2.69 5.28 -11.12
N CYS A 6 -2.00 4.15 -11.08
CA CYS A 6 -1.57 3.54 -9.85
C CYS A 6 -0.53 4.43 -9.17
N ALA A 7 -0.78 4.88 -7.95
CA ALA A 7 0.16 5.71 -7.21
C ALA A 7 1.42 4.96 -6.76
N GLY A 8 1.43 3.63 -6.81
CA GLY A 8 2.60 2.81 -6.48
C GLY A 8 3.55 2.52 -7.64
N CYS A 9 3.05 2.36 -8.87
CA CYS A 9 3.88 2.06 -10.05
C CYS A 9 3.77 3.10 -11.18
N SER A 10 2.94 4.13 -11.03
CA SER A 10 2.67 5.18 -12.02
C SER A 10 2.09 4.71 -13.36
N GLN A 11 1.78 3.42 -13.50
CA GLN A 11 1.12 2.85 -14.67
C GLN A 11 -0.38 3.14 -14.66
N GLY A 12 -0.99 3.18 -15.86
CA GLY A 12 -2.44 3.31 -15.99
C GLY A 12 -3.17 2.10 -15.40
N ILE A 13 -4.31 2.34 -14.77
CA ILE A 13 -5.22 1.32 -14.26
C ILE A 13 -6.30 1.06 -15.32
N SER A 14 -6.48 -0.19 -15.69
CA SER A 14 -7.53 -0.63 -16.61
C SER A 14 -8.86 -0.77 -15.86
N PRO A 15 -10.01 -0.61 -16.53
CA PRO A 15 -11.32 -0.80 -15.88
C PRO A 15 -11.55 -2.22 -15.35
N SER A 16 -10.83 -3.21 -15.86
CA SER A 16 -10.84 -4.60 -15.40
C SER A 16 -9.85 -4.88 -14.26
N ASP A 17 -8.97 -3.93 -13.92
CA ASP A 17 -8.00 -4.14 -12.84
C ASP A 17 -8.67 -4.06 -11.47
N LEU A 18 -8.39 -5.05 -10.63
CA LEU A 18 -8.75 -4.97 -9.22
C LEU A 18 -7.77 -4.04 -8.51
N VAL A 19 -8.32 -3.07 -7.77
CA VAL A 19 -7.56 -1.99 -7.16
C VAL A 19 -7.85 -1.84 -5.67
N ARG A 20 -6.89 -1.25 -4.98
CA ARG A 20 -7.05 -0.73 -3.62
C ARG A 20 -7.13 0.79 -3.66
N ARG A 21 -7.96 1.35 -2.79
CA ARG A 21 -8.03 2.78 -2.54
C ARG A 21 -7.51 3.03 -1.14
N ALA A 22 -6.56 3.95 -1.01
CA ALA A 22 -6.05 4.41 0.28
C ALA A 22 -5.96 5.93 0.24
N ARG A 23 -6.60 6.59 1.22
CA ARG A 23 -6.82 8.04 1.21
C ARG A 23 -7.43 8.46 -0.13
N ASN A 24 -6.79 9.37 -0.86
CA ASN A 24 -7.23 9.88 -2.17
C ASN A 24 -6.50 9.22 -3.36
N LYS A 25 -5.86 8.07 -3.16
CA LYS A 25 -5.03 7.42 -4.18
C LYS A 25 -5.49 6.00 -4.48
N VAL A 26 -5.23 5.57 -5.72
CA VAL A 26 -5.58 4.24 -6.23
C VAL A 26 -4.31 3.46 -6.52
N PHE A 27 -4.30 2.18 -6.15
CA PHE A 27 -3.16 1.29 -6.27
C PHE A 27 -3.62 -0.04 -6.89
N HIS A 28 -2.79 -0.67 -7.72
CA HIS A 28 -2.98 -2.08 -8.03
C HIS A 28 -2.85 -2.93 -6.76
N LEU A 29 -3.53 -4.07 -6.69
CA LEU A 29 -3.37 -5.04 -5.59
C LEU A 29 -1.89 -5.42 -5.35
N LYS A 30 -1.11 -5.59 -6.43
CA LYS A 30 0.33 -5.90 -6.37
C LYS A 30 1.21 -4.73 -5.91
N CYS A 31 0.69 -3.50 -5.96
CA CYS A 31 1.37 -2.29 -5.52
C CYS A 31 1.00 -1.91 -4.08
N PHE A 32 -0.09 -2.46 -3.56
CA PHE A 32 -0.56 -2.23 -2.20
C PHE A 32 0.05 -3.28 -1.24
N THR A 33 1.35 -3.15 -1.02
CA THR A 33 2.18 -4.13 -0.31
C THR A 33 3.03 -3.47 0.78
N CYS A 34 3.41 -4.23 1.80
CA CYS A 34 4.41 -3.81 2.77
C CYS A 34 5.73 -3.42 2.08
N VAL A 35 6.34 -2.31 2.48
CA VAL A 35 7.65 -1.89 1.96
C VAL A 35 8.81 -2.77 2.46
N VAL A 36 8.61 -3.51 3.55
CA VAL A 36 9.62 -4.40 4.15
C VAL A 36 9.47 -5.82 3.58
N CYS A 37 8.42 -6.56 3.94
CA CYS A 37 8.25 -7.95 3.49
C CYS A 37 7.61 -8.12 2.11
N ARG A 38 7.15 -7.03 1.46
CA ARG A 38 6.43 -7.07 0.16
C ARG A 38 5.12 -7.87 0.17
N LYS A 39 4.63 -8.30 1.34
CA LYS A 39 3.30 -8.91 1.54
C LYS A 39 2.19 -7.98 1.05
N GLN A 40 1.21 -8.54 0.34
CA GLN A 40 0.00 -7.82 -0.04
C GLN A 40 -0.87 -7.57 1.19
N LEU A 41 -1.31 -6.32 1.37
CA LEU A 41 -2.10 -5.93 2.54
C LEU A 41 -3.59 -6.15 2.24
N SER A 42 -4.21 -7.10 2.94
CA SER A 42 -5.59 -7.51 2.68
C SER A 42 -6.60 -6.62 3.40
N THR A 43 -7.90 -6.88 3.18
CA THR A 43 -8.96 -6.15 3.89
C THR A 43 -9.09 -6.76 5.27
N GLY A 44 -9.13 -5.93 6.31
CA GLY A 44 -9.23 -6.39 7.70
C GLY A 44 -7.89 -6.67 8.39
N GLU A 45 -6.76 -6.58 7.67
CA GLU A 45 -5.43 -6.58 8.30
C GLU A 45 -5.03 -5.16 8.72
N GLU A 46 -4.34 -5.04 9.85
CA GLU A 46 -3.76 -3.79 10.32
C GLU A 46 -2.52 -3.43 9.49
N LEU A 47 -2.49 -2.20 9.01
CA LEU A 47 -1.35 -1.63 8.28
C LEU A 47 -1.14 -0.18 8.72
N TYR A 48 0.11 0.25 8.61
CA TYR A 48 0.50 1.61 8.93
C TYR A 48 0.97 2.32 7.66
N VAL A 49 0.67 3.61 7.57
CA VAL A 49 1.07 4.47 6.44
C VAL A 49 2.28 5.28 6.89
N LEU A 50 3.46 4.95 6.39
CA LEU A 50 4.70 5.67 6.72
C LEU A 50 4.78 7.00 5.95
N GLU A 51 4.46 6.95 4.66
CA GLU A 51 4.43 8.11 3.76
C GLU A 51 3.27 7.94 2.77
N GLU A 52 3.02 8.94 1.92
CA GLU A 52 1.84 9.02 1.05
C GLU A 52 1.56 7.76 0.20
N ASN A 53 2.61 7.01 -0.17
CA ASN A 53 2.53 5.78 -0.97
C ASN A 53 3.28 4.59 -0.33
N LYS A 54 3.70 4.69 0.94
CA LYS A 54 4.50 3.66 1.61
C LYS A 54 3.71 3.05 2.75
N PHE A 55 3.46 1.75 2.66
CA PHE A 55 2.70 0.98 3.63
C PHE A 55 3.60 -0.02 4.32
N ILE A 56 3.38 -0.25 5.61
CA ILE A 56 4.07 -1.28 6.39
C ILE A 56 3.01 -2.14 7.10
N CYS A 57 3.16 -3.46 7.06
CA CYS A 57 2.25 -4.35 7.80
C CYS A 57 2.50 -4.23 9.30
N LYS A 58 1.51 -4.61 10.12
CA LYS A 58 1.66 -4.63 11.57
C LYS A 58 2.87 -5.41 12.05
N GLU A 59 3.13 -6.57 11.44
CA GLU A 59 4.24 -7.45 11.81
C GLU A 59 5.58 -6.75 11.64
N ASP A 60 5.85 -6.18 10.45
CA ASP A 60 7.08 -5.43 10.20
C ASP A 60 7.12 -4.12 10.97
N TYR A 61 5.98 -3.47 11.21
CA TYR A 61 5.94 -2.26 12.03
C TYR A 61 6.42 -2.57 13.45
N ILE A 62 5.93 -3.66 14.05
CA ILE A 62 6.31 -4.11 15.40
C ILE A 62 7.77 -4.62 15.42
N ASN A 63 8.22 -5.31 14.38
CA ASN A 63 9.58 -5.87 14.32
C ASN A 63 10.65 -4.83 13.96
N SER A 64 10.26 -3.77 13.27
CA SER A 64 11.16 -2.68 12.90
C SER A 64 11.37 -1.71 14.06
N LYS A 65 12.35 -0.82 13.92
CA LYS A 65 12.63 0.25 14.90
C LYS A 65 11.45 1.19 15.17
N TYR A 66 10.34 1.10 14.44
CA TYR A 66 9.13 1.91 14.64
C TYR A 66 8.30 1.49 15.85
N ALA A 67 8.54 0.30 16.42
CA ALA A 67 7.81 -0.20 17.59
C ALA A 67 8.38 0.25 18.94
N GLY A 68 9.57 0.87 18.93
CA GLY A 68 10.41 1.06 20.11
C GLY A 68 10.41 2.47 20.71
N GLU A 69 9.55 3.39 20.27
CA GLU A 69 9.43 4.72 20.88
C GLU A 69 8.00 5.02 21.33
N TYR A 70 7.58 4.35 22.41
CA TYR A 70 6.63 4.89 23.40
C TYR A 70 7.00 4.36 24.79
#